data_AF-A0A7V3HTS8-F1
#
_entry.id   AF-A0A7V3HTS8-F1
#
_cell.length_a   1.000
_cell.length_b   1.000
_cell.length_c   1.000
_cell.angle_alpha   90.00
_cell.angle_beta   90.00
_cell.angle_gamma   90.00
#
_symmetry.space_group_name_H-M   'P 1'
#
loop_
_entity.id
_entity.type
_entity.pdbx_description
1 polymer ?
#
loop_
_entity_poly.entity_id
_entity_poly.type
_entity_poly.pdbx_seq_one_letter_code
_entity_poly.pdbx_strand_id
1 'polypeptide(L)'
;ITIIAVGTPSNSNGSLDLKYIEAAAKSVGELLKTKTTFHTVSMRSTVLPRTARDVVVPIIEEVSGKKLGNDFGYVSNPEFLRESTAIYDFYHPPFTIIGGSDDKSLALFEELYSFLDAKLFKTEIEVAEMIKYSSNAWHAVKVTFSNEIGIVCKEFGIDSHEVMDIFCEDKKLNISSYYMKPGFAFGGSCLPKDVKALTHKAKEFDLHTPVLQSVMLSNELQIHRVFDTFIKPIRSKKVAMLGLSFKADTDDLREAPQLTLAEMLIGKGYDLSIYDMNVLHARNIGANKTYLETELHHINERLTEDMHTTIEAAEILIVGNNAAEFANIHTKYPNKYIVDLVRITKNKTDGLYNGICW
;
A
#
# COMPACT_ATOMS: atom_id res chain seq x y z
N ILE A 1 31.26 9.16 9.71
CA ILE A 1 30.15 8.37 9.15
C ILE A 1 30.74 7.04 8.67
N THR A 2 30.06 5.92 8.85
CA THR A 2 30.35 4.67 8.14
C THR A 2 29.15 4.33 7.27
N ILE A 3 29.37 4.16 5.97
CA ILE A 3 28.32 3.76 5.02
C ILE A 3 28.48 2.28 4.69
N ILE A 4 27.49 1.48 5.07
CA ILE A 4 27.42 0.05 4.77
C ILE A 4 26.79 -0.12 3.39
N ALA A 5 27.63 -0.44 2.40
CA ALA A 5 27.27 -0.63 0.99
C ALA A 5 27.77 -1.99 0.46
N VAL A 6 27.62 -3.04 1.27
CA VAL A 6 27.99 -4.41 0.90
C VAL A 6 26.85 -5.11 0.16
N GLY A 7 27.17 -6.19 -0.55
CA GLY A 7 26.17 -6.98 -1.26
C GLY A 7 25.14 -7.62 -0.32
N THR A 8 23.90 -7.72 -0.79
CA THR A 8 22.76 -8.36 -0.12
C THR A 8 22.11 -9.37 -1.08
N PRO A 9 22.84 -10.44 -1.46
CA PRO A 9 22.34 -11.41 -2.43
C PRO A 9 21.15 -12.20 -1.88
N SER A 10 20.44 -12.88 -2.76
CA SER A 10 19.40 -13.83 -2.36
C SER A 10 20.01 -15.15 -1.92
N ASN A 11 19.43 -15.74 -0.86
CA ASN A 11 19.59 -17.14 -0.52
C ASN A 11 18.88 -18.04 -1.56
N SER A 12 19.14 -19.35 -1.52
CA SER A 12 18.53 -20.32 -2.45
C SER A 12 17.01 -20.38 -2.38
N ASN A 13 16.41 -19.99 -1.25
CA ASN A 13 14.96 -19.91 -1.04
C ASN A 13 14.37 -18.52 -1.39
N GLY A 14 15.19 -17.59 -1.89
CA GLY A 14 14.79 -16.22 -2.23
C GLY A 14 14.82 -15.22 -1.07
N SER A 15 15.11 -15.64 0.17
CA SER A 15 15.26 -14.70 1.30
C SER A 15 16.55 -13.89 1.19
N LEU A 16 16.65 -12.80 1.93
CA LEU A 16 17.83 -11.93 1.94
C LEU A 16 18.99 -12.58 2.69
N ASP A 17 20.17 -12.66 2.09
CA ASP A 17 21.40 -13.06 2.77
C ASP A 17 22.00 -11.85 3.51
N LEU A 18 21.93 -11.90 4.84
CA LEU A 18 22.41 -10.83 5.72
C LEU A 18 23.84 -11.04 6.21
N LYS A 19 24.54 -12.11 5.85
CA LYS A 19 25.87 -12.43 6.43
C LYS A 19 26.89 -11.29 6.27
N TYR A 20 26.85 -10.59 5.15
CA TYR A 20 27.75 -9.45 4.88
C TYR A 20 27.36 -8.22 5.70
N ILE A 21 26.05 -8.01 5.90
CA ILE A 21 25.51 -6.93 6.73
C ILE A 21 25.87 -7.16 8.20
N GLU A 22 25.69 -8.38 8.69
CA GLU A 22 26.07 -8.77 10.06
C GLU A 22 27.58 -8.63 10.29
N ALA A 23 28.40 -9.06 9.33
CA ALA A 23 29.85 -8.89 9.40
C ALA A 23 30.25 -7.41 9.45
N ALA A 24 29.66 -6.58 8.59
CA ALA A 24 29.89 -5.13 8.59
C ALA A 24 29.45 -4.49 9.91
N ALA A 25 28.29 -4.88 10.46
CA ALA A 25 27.79 -4.41 11.75
C ALA A 25 28.74 -4.77 12.89
N LYS A 26 29.28 -5.99 12.92
CA LYS A 26 30.30 -6.41 13.90
C LYS A 26 31.55 -5.55 13.80
N SER A 27 32.08 -5.32 12.59
CA SER A 27 33.25 -4.45 12.38
C SER A 27 33.01 -3.01 12.84
N VAL A 28 31.81 -2.47 12.61
CA VAL A 28 31.42 -1.16 13.14
C VAL A 28 31.36 -1.18 14.67
N GLY A 29 30.78 -2.22 15.28
CA GLY A 29 30.77 -2.38 16.73
C GLY A 29 32.17 -2.37 17.35
N GLU A 30 33.11 -3.11 16.76
CA GLU A 30 34.52 -3.14 17.20
C GLU A 30 35.18 -1.75 17.12
N LEU A 31 34.96 -1.02 16.02
CA LEU A 31 35.44 0.36 15.88
C LEU A 31 34.89 1.28 16.97
N LEU A 32 33.63 1.10 17.34
CA LEU A 32 32.94 1.95 18.30
C LEU A 32 33.40 1.74 19.74
N LYS A 33 33.95 0.57 20.10
CA LYS A 33 34.50 0.31 21.46
C LYS A 33 35.50 1.38 21.90
N THR A 34 36.41 1.76 21.02
CA THR A 34 37.49 2.71 21.33
C THR A 34 37.15 4.13 20.91
N LYS A 35 36.04 4.35 20.20
CA LYS A 35 35.67 5.67 19.69
C LYS A 35 34.95 6.49 20.77
N THR A 36 35.54 7.64 21.11
CA THR A 36 34.99 8.56 22.12
C THR A 36 34.01 9.58 21.55
N THR A 37 34.07 9.86 20.24
CA THR A 37 33.19 10.81 19.56
C THR A 37 31.97 10.12 18.95
N PHE A 38 30.84 10.83 18.93
CA PHE A 38 29.61 10.36 18.30
C PHE A 38 29.85 9.92 16.85
N HIS A 39 29.23 8.83 16.44
CA HIS A 39 29.37 8.28 15.10
C HIS A 39 28.01 8.01 14.49
N THR A 40 27.85 8.28 13.21
CA THR A 40 26.65 7.90 12.46
C THR A 40 26.97 6.74 11.54
N VAL A 41 26.22 5.66 11.69
CA VAL A 41 26.23 4.48 10.82
C VAL A 41 25.11 4.66 9.80
N SER A 42 25.38 4.37 8.54
CA SER A 42 24.37 4.48 7.49
C SER A 42 24.28 3.21 6.67
N MET A 43 23.05 2.80 6.38
CA MET A 43 22.75 1.66 5.53
C MET A 43 22.37 2.13 4.13
N ARG A 44 23.23 1.83 3.16
CA ARG A 44 22.98 2.06 1.74
C ARG A 44 22.63 0.78 0.98
N SER A 45 23.09 -0.36 1.52
CA SER A 45 22.73 -1.69 1.02
C SER A 45 21.21 -1.89 1.12
N THR A 46 20.62 -2.58 0.15
CA THR A 46 19.17 -2.82 0.15
C THR A 46 18.81 -3.88 1.19
N VAL A 47 18.03 -3.51 2.21
CA VAL A 47 17.60 -4.41 3.30
C VAL A 47 16.10 -4.29 3.56
N LEU A 48 15.48 -5.36 4.04
CA LEU A 48 14.04 -5.37 4.34
C LEU A 48 13.73 -4.45 5.52
N PRO A 49 12.50 -3.89 5.59
CA PRO A 49 12.06 -3.13 6.75
C PRO A 49 12.35 -3.85 8.07
N ARG A 50 12.82 -3.08 9.05
CA ARG A 50 13.26 -3.53 10.39
C ARG A 50 14.62 -4.20 10.44
N THR A 51 15.35 -4.39 9.33
CA THR A 51 16.72 -4.95 9.39
C THR A 51 17.64 -4.09 10.25
N ALA A 52 17.50 -2.77 10.18
CA ALA A 52 18.18 -1.86 11.10
C ALA A 52 17.91 -2.21 12.58
N ARG A 53 16.64 -2.31 12.94
CA ARG A 53 16.16 -2.49 14.32
C ARG A 53 16.43 -3.89 14.87
N ASP A 54 16.19 -4.91 14.07
CA ASP A 54 16.17 -6.30 14.52
C ASP A 54 17.52 -6.99 14.35
N VAL A 55 18.43 -6.45 13.51
CA VAL A 55 19.73 -7.09 13.20
C VAL A 55 20.89 -6.13 13.43
N VAL A 56 20.95 -5.01 12.72
CA VAL A 56 22.16 -4.18 12.67
C VAL A 56 22.44 -3.46 13.99
N VAL A 57 21.43 -2.78 14.54
CA VAL A 57 21.56 -2.04 15.81
C VAL A 57 21.89 -3.00 16.98
N PRO A 58 21.16 -4.12 17.18
CA PRO A 58 21.50 -5.07 18.24
C PRO A 58 22.95 -5.56 18.18
N ILE A 59 23.46 -5.94 17.00
CA ILE A 59 24.84 -6.38 16.82
C ILE A 59 25.83 -5.28 17.19
N ILE A 60 25.58 -4.04 16.75
CA ILE A 60 26.48 -2.91 17.06
C ILE A 60 26.48 -2.64 18.56
N GLU A 61 25.31 -2.58 19.21
CA GLU A 61 25.22 -2.34 20.65
C GLU A 61 25.89 -3.44 21.47
N GLU A 62 25.65 -4.71 21.13
CA GLU A 62 26.24 -5.87 21.81
C GLU A 62 27.77 -5.83 21.72
N VAL A 63 28.31 -5.64 20.51
CA VAL A 63 29.76 -5.66 20.31
C VAL A 63 30.41 -4.42 20.91
N SER A 64 29.84 -3.23 20.73
CA SER A 64 30.48 -1.98 21.18
C SER A 64 30.28 -1.64 22.65
N GLY A 65 29.23 -2.18 23.29
CA GLY A 65 28.77 -1.74 24.61
C GLY A 65 28.12 -0.34 24.62
N LYS A 66 27.90 0.25 23.43
CA LYS A 66 27.31 1.59 23.24
C LYS A 66 25.83 1.50 22.91
N LYS A 67 25.11 2.62 23.03
CA LYS A 67 23.67 2.71 22.78
C LYS A 67 23.30 3.66 21.65
N LEU A 68 22.36 3.21 20.80
CA LEU A 68 21.78 4.02 19.74
C LEU A 68 21.12 5.29 20.33
N GLY A 69 21.26 6.42 19.64
CA GLY A 69 20.75 7.72 20.06
C GLY A 69 21.66 8.45 21.07
N ASN A 70 22.33 7.72 21.96
CA ASN A 70 23.22 8.30 22.97
C ASN A 70 24.67 8.37 22.48
N ASP A 71 25.21 7.24 22.03
CA ASP A 71 26.63 7.09 21.66
C ASP A 71 26.84 7.15 20.15
N PHE A 72 25.89 6.63 19.39
CA PHE A 72 25.92 6.59 17.93
C PHE A 72 24.51 6.75 17.36
N GLY A 73 24.42 7.18 16.10
CA GLY A 73 23.17 7.28 15.36
C GLY A 73 23.15 6.37 14.14
N TYR A 74 21.96 6.17 13.58
CA TYR A 74 21.71 5.31 12.44
C TYR A 74 20.88 6.02 11.37
N VAL A 75 21.24 5.84 10.09
CA VAL A 75 20.49 6.36 8.95
C VAL A 75 20.33 5.30 7.85
N SER A 76 19.11 4.88 7.56
CA SER A 76 18.79 4.20 6.30
C SER A 76 18.80 5.22 5.17
N ASN A 77 19.69 5.03 4.20
CA ASN A 77 19.87 5.90 3.05
C ASN A 77 20.02 5.03 1.78
N PRO A 78 18.91 4.48 1.27
CA PRO A 78 18.93 3.62 0.09
C PRO A 78 19.44 4.38 -1.14
N GLU A 79 19.98 3.64 -2.08
CA GLU A 79 20.42 4.15 -3.39
C GLU A 79 19.38 3.85 -4.48
N PHE A 80 19.39 4.59 -5.59
CA PHE A 80 18.47 4.38 -6.73
C PHE A 80 19.23 4.41 -8.07
N LEU A 81 20.48 3.97 -8.07
CA LEU A 81 21.38 4.01 -9.21
C LEU A 81 21.08 2.86 -10.18
N ARG A 82 21.27 3.09 -11.47
CA ARG A 82 21.28 2.04 -12.49
C ARG A 82 22.72 1.75 -12.89
N GLU A 83 23.07 0.47 -13.03
CA GLU A 83 24.47 0.05 -13.22
C GLU A 83 25.19 0.78 -14.36
N SER A 84 24.52 0.99 -15.50
CA SER A 84 25.11 1.64 -16.68
C SER A 84 25.19 3.18 -16.58
N THR A 85 24.47 3.80 -15.65
CA THR A 85 24.36 5.26 -15.52
C THR A 85 24.60 5.75 -14.09
N ALA A 86 25.27 4.94 -13.25
CA ALA A 86 25.35 5.17 -11.81
C ALA A 86 25.93 6.54 -11.42
N ILE A 87 26.95 7.03 -12.14
CA ILE A 87 27.53 8.34 -11.89
C ILE A 87 26.52 9.44 -12.22
N TYR A 88 25.85 9.36 -13.37
CA TYR A 88 24.84 10.33 -13.77
C TYR A 88 23.67 10.35 -12.78
N ASP A 89 23.17 9.18 -12.40
CA ASP A 89 22.05 9.00 -11.46
C ASP A 89 22.41 9.51 -10.05
N PHE A 90 23.68 9.42 -9.64
CA PHE A 90 24.15 9.95 -8.36
C PHE A 90 24.09 11.48 -8.31
N TYR A 91 24.50 12.16 -9.39
CA TYR A 91 24.51 13.62 -9.47
C TYR A 91 23.16 14.23 -9.86
N HIS A 92 22.27 13.44 -10.47
CA HIS A 92 20.93 13.88 -10.90
C HIS A 92 19.84 12.93 -10.39
N PRO A 93 19.74 12.68 -9.07
CA PRO A 93 18.75 11.76 -8.56
C PRO A 93 17.35 12.40 -8.64
N PRO A 94 16.29 11.60 -8.84
CA PRO A 94 14.91 12.13 -8.81
C PRO A 94 14.55 12.68 -7.42
N PHE A 95 15.16 12.12 -6.37
CA PHE A 95 15.08 12.54 -4.98
C PHE A 95 16.16 11.83 -4.16
N THR A 96 16.42 12.34 -2.97
CA THR A 96 17.21 11.68 -1.92
C THR A 96 16.28 11.34 -0.76
N ILE A 97 16.51 10.21 -0.08
CA ILE A 97 15.76 9.83 1.11
C ILE A 97 16.68 9.39 2.24
N ILE A 98 16.35 9.83 3.45
CA ILE A 98 17.01 9.46 4.69
C ILE A 98 15.95 9.09 5.74
N GLY A 99 16.07 7.89 6.30
CA GLY A 99 15.32 7.45 7.46
C GLY A 99 16.25 7.35 8.66
N GLY A 100 16.04 8.14 9.72
CA GLY A 100 17.04 8.32 10.79
C GLY A 100 16.52 7.97 12.17
N SER A 101 17.43 7.60 13.07
CA SER A 101 17.14 7.36 14.49
C SER A 101 17.10 8.64 15.33
N ASP A 102 17.72 9.71 14.85
CA ASP A 102 17.92 10.96 15.59
C ASP A 102 18.16 12.15 14.65
N ASP A 103 17.77 13.35 15.10
CA ASP A 103 17.89 14.59 14.33
C ASP A 103 19.34 14.95 13.98
N LYS A 104 20.29 14.61 14.85
CA LYS A 104 21.72 14.89 14.64
C LYS A 104 22.26 14.14 13.43
N SER A 105 21.90 12.87 13.30
CA SER A 105 22.30 12.03 12.18
C SER A 105 21.56 12.41 10.88
N LEU A 106 20.30 12.82 10.98
CA LEU A 106 19.54 13.34 9.85
C LEU A 106 20.14 14.65 9.31
N ALA A 107 20.48 15.60 10.20
CA ALA A 107 21.09 16.88 9.82
C ALA A 107 22.45 16.67 9.13
N LEU A 108 23.26 15.73 9.62
CA LEU A 108 24.54 15.38 9.01
C LEU A 108 24.39 14.89 7.57
N PHE A 109 23.37 14.08 7.30
CA PHE A 109 23.11 13.57 5.95
C PHE A 109 22.45 14.61 5.03
N GLU A 110 21.65 15.52 5.59
CA GLU A 110 21.13 16.66 4.85
C GLU A 110 22.26 17.58 4.37
N GLU A 111 23.23 17.88 5.24
CA GLU A 111 24.44 18.62 4.87
C GLU A 111 25.26 17.85 3.82
N LEU A 112 25.46 16.55 4.00
CA LEU A 112 26.19 15.69 3.07
C LEU A 112 25.63 15.74 1.64
N TYR A 113 24.30 15.86 1.51
CA TYR A 113 23.61 15.90 0.22
C TYR A 113 23.23 17.32 -0.25
N SER A 114 23.67 18.36 0.45
CA SER A 114 23.33 19.76 0.15
C SER A 114 23.79 20.24 -1.23
N PHE A 115 24.74 19.54 -1.87
CA PHE A 115 25.23 19.86 -3.20
C PHE A 115 24.35 19.32 -4.34
N LEU A 116 23.37 18.45 -4.04
CA LEU A 116 22.48 17.86 -5.04
C LEU A 116 21.26 18.74 -5.28
N ASP A 117 20.95 19.02 -6.55
CA ASP A 117 19.69 19.67 -6.95
C ASP A 117 18.55 18.64 -7.01
N ALA A 118 18.21 18.09 -5.84
CA ALA A 118 17.16 17.09 -5.71
C ALA A 118 16.43 17.22 -4.38
N LYS A 119 15.14 16.92 -4.38
CA LYS A 119 14.34 16.94 -3.15
C LYS A 119 14.84 15.88 -2.17
N LEU A 120 15.11 16.29 -0.93
CA LEU A 120 15.45 15.39 0.17
C LEU A 120 14.21 15.09 1.02
N PHE A 121 13.93 13.80 1.25
CA PHE A 121 12.89 13.32 2.15
C PHE A 121 13.50 12.81 3.46
N LYS A 122 13.03 13.32 4.59
CA LYS A 122 13.29 12.79 5.93
C LYS A 122 12.09 11.96 6.37
N THR A 123 12.32 10.75 6.87
CA THR A 123 11.25 9.84 7.26
C THR A 123 11.69 8.84 8.34
N GLU A 124 10.83 7.88 8.66
CA GLU A 124 11.17 6.75 9.54
C GLU A 124 12.10 5.76 8.83
N ILE A 125 12.95 5.07 9.59
CA ILE A 125 13.90 4.09 9.06
C ILE A 125 13.21 3.04 8.19
N GLU A 126 12.10 2.47 8.66
CA GLU A 126 11.36 1.41 7.96
C GLU A 126 10.69 1.92 6.68
N VAL A 127 10.32 3.21 6.62
CA VAL A 127 9.77 3.81 5.39
C VAL A 127 10.89 3.96 4.35
N ALA A 128 12.08 4.39 4.77
CA ALA A 128 13.25 4.47 3.89
C ALA A 128 13.68 3.07 3.37
N GLU A 129 13.63 2.04 4.21
CA GLU A 129 13.88 0.65 3.78
C GLU A 129 12.80 0.16 2.79
N MET A 130 11.52 0.42 3.08
CA MET A 130 10.40 -0.07 2.26
C MET A 130 10.31 0.61 0.88
N ILE A 131 10.67 1.89 0.76
CA ILE A 131 10.59 2.59 -0.53
C ILE A 131 11.50 1.95 -1.58
N LYS A 132 12.66 1.42 -1.19
CA LYS A 132 13.62 0.81 -2.12
C LYS A 132 13.05 -0.48 -2.73
N TYR A 133 12.46 -1.34 -1.90
CA TYR A 133 11.76 -2.53 -2.37
C TYR A 133 10.56 -2.17 -3.23
N SER A 134 9.79 -1.16 -2.82
CA SER A 134 8.62 -0.69 -3.56
C SER A 134 9.00 -0.19 -4.96
N SER A 135 10.08 0.59 -5.08
CA SER A 135 10.59 1.08 -6.36
C SER A 135 11.03 -0.07 -7.28
N ASN A 136 11.86 -0.99 -6.77
CA ASN A 136 12.36 -2.11 -7.57
C ASN A 136 11.23 -3.06 -8.01
N ALA A 137 10.28 -3.36 -7.11
CA ALA A 137 9.11 -4.17 -7.45
C ALA A 137 8.24 -3.49 -8.50
N TRP A 138 8.04 -2.17 -8.39
CA TRP A 138 7.29 -1.40 -9.39
C TRP A 138 7.97 -1.41 -10.77
N HIS A 139 9.29 -1.26 -10.83
CA HIS A 139 10.03 -1.38 -12.09
C HIS A 139 9.82 -2.74 -12.75
N ALA A 140 9.86 -3.83 -11.97
CA ALA A 140 9.63 -5.19 -12.47
C ALA A 140 8.18 -5.39 -12.97
N VAL A 141 7.18 -4.87 -12.24
CA VAL A 141 5.78 -4.91 -12.67
C VAL A 141 5.58 -4.14 -13.98
N LYS A 142 6.18 -2.95 -14.14
CA LYS A 142 6.07 -2.18 -15.39
C LYS A 142 6.63 -2.92 -16.59
N VAL A 143 7.81 -3.53 -16.46
CA VAL A 143 8.42 -4.33 -17.54
C VAL A 143 7.51 -5.51 -17.89
N THR A 144 7.05 -6.24 -16.87
CA THR A 144 6.22 -7.44 -17.08
C THR A 144 4.87 -7.10 -17.70
N PHE A 145 4.21 -6.04 -17.22
CA PHE A 145 2.97 -5.52 -17.80
C PHE A 145 3.16 -5.17 -19.28
N SER A 146 4.22 -4.44 -19.62
CA SER A 146 4.50 -4.03 -21.00
C SER A 146 4.75 -5.25 -21.90
N ASN A 147 5.46 -6.26 -21.39
CA ASN A 147 5.70 -7.51 -22.11
C ASN A 147 4.40 -8.30 -22.34
N GLU A 148 3.54 -8.41 -21.33
CA GLU A 148 2.26 -9.11 -21.45
C GLU A 148 1.28 -8.40 -22.40
N ILE A 149 1.25 -7.07 -22.39
CA ILE A 149 0.52 -6.30 -23.42
C ILE A 149 1.13 -6.56 -24.80
N GLY A 150 2.46 -6.58 -24.91
CA GLY A 150 3.17 -6.80 -26.17
C GLY A 150 2.84 -8.13 -26.84
N ILE A 151 2.81 -9.23 -26.09
CA ILE A 151 2.42 -10.54 -26.64
C ILE A 151 0.96 -10.57 -27.10
N VAL A 152 0.05 -9.87 -26.41
CA VAL A 152 -1.35 -9.76 -26.83
C VAL A 152 -1.47 -8.91 -28.10
N CYS A 153 -0.81 -7.75 -28.15
CA CYS A 153 -0.77 -6.89 -29.34
C CYS A 153 -0.27 -7.65 -30.58
N LYS A 154 0.76 -8.49 -30.40
CA LYS A 154 1.32 -9.30 -31.48
C LYS A 154 0.29 -10.23 -32.12
N GLU A 155 -0.57 -10.89 -31.34
CA GLU A 155 -1.63 -11.77 -31.87
C GLU A 155 -2.73 -10.99 -32.61
N PHE A 156 -2.91 -9.71 -32.28
CA PHE A 156 -3.78 -8.80 -33.04
C PHE A 156 -3.10 -8.15 -34.25
N GLY A 157 -1.80 -8.38 -34.48
CA GLY A 157 -1.03 -7.70 -35.53
C GLY A 157 -0.79 -6.21 -35.26
N ILE A 158 -0.80 -5.80 -34.00
CA ILE A 158 -0.62 -4.41 -33.54
C ILE A 158 0.83 -4.19 -33.12
N ASP A 159 1.41 -3.04 -33.47
CA ASP A 159 2.70 -2.61 -32.93
C ASP A 159 2.56 -2.21 -31.45
N SER A 160 3.07 -3.06 -30.57
CA SER A 160 3.04 -2.81 -29.12
C SER A 160 3.85 -1.58 -28.70
N HIS A 161 4.88 -1.19 -29.46
CA HIS A 161 5.65 0.00 -29.11
C HIS A 161 4.83 1.26 -29.34
N GLU A 162 4.12 1.36 -30.47
CA GLU A 162 3.19 2.47 -30.73
C GLU A 162 2.13 2.57 -29.62
N VAL A 163 1.55 1.43 -29.20
CA VAL A 163 0.59 1.39 -28.09
C VAL A 163 1.21 1.92 -26.80
N MET A 164 2.41 1.45 -26.43
CA MET A 164 3.05 1.81 -25.17
C MET A 164 3.61 3.24 -25.16
N ASP A 165 4.02 3.77 -26.31
CA ASP A 165 4.44 5.16 -26.49
C ASP A 165 3.25 6.09 -26.22
N ILE A 166 2.11 5.86 -26.87
CA ILE A 166 0.86 6.62 -26.63
C ILE A 166 0.40 6.45 -25.18
N PHE A 167 0.46 5.24 -24.63
CA PHE A 167 0.11 4.97 -23.23
C PHE A 167 0.92 5.83 -22.26
N CYS A 168 2.22 6.02 -22.54
CA CYS A 168 3.13 6.76 -21.68
C CYS A 168 2.94 8.29 -21.76
N GLU A 169 2.28 8.82 -22.78
CA GLU A 169 1.97 10.25 -22.89
C GLU A 169 0.95 10.73 -21.84
N ASP A 170 0.07 9.85 -21.36
CA ASP A 170 -0.89 10.22 -20.32
C ASP A 170 -0.23 10.37 -18.93
N LYS A 171 0.00 11.63 -18.54
CA LYS A 171 0.49 12.02 -17.21
C LYS A 171 -0.62 12.35 -16.21
N LYS A 172 -1.90 12.22 -16.59
CA LYS A 172 -3.05 12.45 -15.72
C LYS A 172 -3.50 11.17 -15.00
N LEU A 173 -3.51 10.03 -15.70
CA LEU A 173 -3.91 8.74 -15.12
C LEU A 173 -2.76 7.72 -15.22
N ASN A 174 -2.34 7.32 -16.42
CA ASN A 174 -1.43 6.19 -16.65
C ASN A 174 -0.08 6.35 -15.94
N ILE A 175 0.63 7.46 -16.17
CA ILE A 175 1.93 7.76 -15.54
C ILE A 175 1.72 8.87 -14.52
N SER A 176 0.88 8.58 -13.52
CA SER A 176 0.51 9.53 -12.46
C SER A 176 0.39 8.84 -11.09
N SER A 177 0.10 9.63 -10.06
CA SER A 177 -0.14 9.12 -8.70
C SER A 177 -1.60 8.69 -8.44
N TYR A 178 -2.51 8.82 -9.42
CA TYR A 178 -3.95 8.68 -9.20
C TYR A 178 -4.35 7.29 -8.67
N TYR A 179 -3.85 6.21 -9.29
CA TYR A 179 -4.12 4.82 -8.88
C TYR A 179 -3.06 4.23 -7.92
N MET A 180 -2.19 5.06 -7.35
CA MET A 180 -1.04 4.63 -6.53
C MET A 180 -1.28 4.83 -5.02
N LYS A 181 -2.55 4.85 -4.59
CA LYS A 181 -2.94 4.98 -3.18
C LYS A 181 -3.41 3.62 -2.65
N PRO A 182 -2.73 3.00 -1.67
CA PRO A 182 -3.22 1.79 -1.02
C PRO A 182 -4.59 2.03 -0.39
N GLY A 183 -5.50 1.08 -0.59
CA GLY A 183 -6.88 1.15 -0.14
C GLY A 183 -7.61 -0.14 -0.45
N PHE A 184 -8.93 -0.06 -0.59
CA PHE A 184 -9.74 -1.23 -0.92
C PHE A 184 -9.61 -1.69 -2.38
N ALA A 185 -10.33 -2.77 -2.70
CA ALA A 185 -10.46 -3.28 -4.06
C ALA A 185 -10.98 -2.20 -5.03
N PHE A 186 -10.55 -2.27 -6.29
CA PHE A 186 -11.15 -1.49 -7.36
C PHE A 186 -12.47 -2.14 -7.82
N GLY A 187 -13.33 -1.34 -8.44
CA GLY A 187 -14.60 -1.81 -9.00
C GLY A 187 -15.16 -0.84 -10.01
N GLY A 188 -16.49 -0.77 -10.07
CA GLY A 188 -17.22 0.05 -11.02
C GLY A 188 -17.36 -0.61 -12.40
N SER A 189 -18.06 0.07 -13.29
CA SER A 189 -18.53 -0.54 -14.54
C SER A 189 -17.47 -0.84 -15.60
N CYS A 190 -16.23 -0.32 -15.50
CA CYS A 190 -15.21 -0.44 -16.54
C CYS A 190 -14.04 -1.37 -16.19
N LEU A 191 -13.33 -1.14 -15.08
CA LEU A 191 -12.07 -1.86 -14.82
C LEU A 191 -12.25 -3.39 -14.75
N PRO A 192 -13.21 -3.93 -13.98
CA PRO A 192 -13.39 -5.38 -13.89
C PRO A 192 -13.73 -6.02 -15.24
N LYS A 193 -14.67 -5.42 -16.01
CA LYS A 193 -15.09 -5.99 -17.29
C LYS A 193 -13.97 -5.98 -18.33
N ASP A 194 -13.16 -4.91 -18.37
CA ASP A 194 -12.15 -4.73 -19.41
C ASP A 194 -10.93 -5.63 -19.15
N VAL A 195 -10.54 -5.80 -17.88
CA VAL A 195 -9.49 -6.78 -17.50
C VAL A 195 -9.97 -8.21 -17.77
N LYS A 196 -11.21 -8.56 -17.42
CA LYS A 196 -11.80 -9.87 -17.73
C LYS A 196 -11.81 -10.13 -19.24
N ALA A 197 -12.23 -9.15 -20.05
CA ALA A 197 -12.27 -9.28 -21.51
C ALA A 197 -10.87 -9.46 -22.11
N LEU A 198 -9.89 -8.64 -21.71
CA LEU A 198 -8.52 -8.73 -22.21
C LEU A 198 -7.88 -10.08 -21.86
N THR A 199 -8.00 -10.51 -20.61
CA THR A 199 -7.43 -11.79 -20.15
C THR A 199 -8.16 -13.00 -20.75
N HIS A 200 -9.45 -12.90 -21.00
CA HIS A 200 -10.20 -13.92 -21.75
C HIS A 200 -9.68 -14.02 -23.19
N LYS A 201 -9.51 -12.89 -23.88
CA LYS A 201 -9.00 -12.90 -25.25
C LYS A 201 -7.57 -13.43 -25.35
N ALA A 202 -6.71 -13.10 -24.38
CA ALA A 202 -5.37 -13.66 -24.30
C ALA A 202 -5.40 -15.19 -24.18
N LYS A 203 -6.33 -15.75 -23.41
CA LYS A 203 -6.52 -17.21 -23.30
C LYS A 203 -7.03 -17.85 -24.59
N GLU A 204 -7.91 -17.18 -25.33
CA GLU A 204 -8.36 -17.68 -26.64
C GLU A 204 -7.21 -17.75 -27.68
N PHE A 205 -6.15 -16.97 -27.47
CA PHE A 205 -4.91 -17.05 -28.25
C PHE A 205 -3.84 -17.96 -27.61
N ASP A 206 -4.19 -18.75 -26.59
CA ASP A 206 -3.27 -19.61 -25.84
C ASP A 206 -2.07 -18.85 -25.23
N LEU A 207 -2.24 -17.56 -24.91
CA LEU A 207 -1.22 -16.73 -24.29
C LEU A 207 -1.26 -16.84 -22.76
N HIS A 208 -0.08 -16.96 -22.16
CA HIS A 208 0.10 -16.85 -20.73
C HIS A 208 0.37 -15.39 -20.33
N THR A 209 -0.56 -14.80 -19.56
CA THR A 209 -0.47 -13.44 -19.02
C THR A 209 -0.62 -13.42 -17.48
N PRO A 210 0.34 -14.00 -16.72
CA PRO A 210 0.19 -14.17 -15.28
C PRO A 210 -0.06 -12.88 -14.50
N VAL A 211 0.61 -11.76 -14.85
CA VAL A 211 0.41 -10.48 -14.16
C VAL A 211 -1.00 -9.98 -14.42
N LEU A 212 -1.44 -9.88 -15.67
CA LEU A 212 -2.80 -9.42 -15.99
C LEU A 212 -3.88 -10.33 -15.39
N GLN A 213 -3.68 -11.65 -15.42
CA GLN A 213 -4.61 -12.62 -14.83
C GLN A 213 -4.67 -12.50 -13.30
N SER A 214 -3.55 -12.18 -12.65
CA SER A 214 -3.48 -12.02 -11.20
C SER A 214 -4.18 -10.76 -10.69
N VAL A 215 -4.45 -9.75 -11.55
CA VAL A 215 -5.09 -8.49 -11.14
C VAL A 215 -6.45 -8.74 -10.50
N MET A 216 -7.32 -9.52 -11.15
CA MET A 216 -8.66 -9.82 -10.62
C MET A 216 -8.59 -10.67 -9.35
N LEU A 217 -7.68 -11.64 -9.29
CA LEU A 217 -7.46 -12.47 -8.11
C LEU A 217 -6.99 -11.63 -6.91
N SER A 218 -6.01 -10.75 -7.13
CA SER A 218 -5.50 -9.85 -6.08
C SER A 218 -6.59 -8.90 -5.58
N ASN A 219 -7.45 -8.41 -6.49
CA ASN A 219 -8.58 -7.58 -6.14
C ASN A 219 -9.61 -8.31 -5.27
N GLU A 220 -9.94 -9.57 -5.60
CA GLU A 220 -10.83 -10.41 -4.79
C GLU A 220 -10.23 -10.70 -3.40
N LEU A 221 -8.92 -11.00 -3.35
CA LEU A 221 -8.22 -11.23 -2.09
C LEU A 221 -8.24 -10.01 -1.16
N GLN A 222 -8.31 -8.78 -1.68
CA GLN A 222 -8.51 -7.58 -0.84
C GLN A 222 -9.89 -7.56 -0.17
N ILE A 223 -10.93 -8.02 -0.86
CA ILE A 223 -12.29 -8.14 -0.29
C ILE A 223 -12.30 -9.20 0.82
N HIS A 224 -11.75 -10.39 0.54
CA HIS A 224 -11.66 -11.47 1.54
C HIS A 224 -10.79 -11.07 2.74
N ARG A 225 -9.71 -10.32 2.51
CA ARG A 225 -8.83 -9.82 3.58
C ARG A 225 -9.60 -9.03 4.63
N VAL A 226 -10.54 -8.17 4.22
CA VAL A 226 -11.39 -7.41 5.15
C VAL A 226 -12.13 -8.37 6.09
N PHE A 227 -12.76 -9.40 5.52
CA PHE A 227 -13.49 -10.38 6.30
C PHE A 227 -12.58 -11.22 7.20
N ASP A 228 -11.58 -11.90 6.62
CA ASP A 228 -10.79 -12.90 7.34
C ASP A 228 -9.84 -12.28 8.38
N THR A 229 -9.29 -11.10 8.09
CA THR A 229 -8.28 -10.46 8.95
C THR A 229 -8.92 -9.54 9.99
N PHE A 230 -9.96 -8.80 9.63
CA PHE A 230 -10.47 -7.72 10.49
C PHE A 230 -11.84 -8.03 11.12
N ILE A 231 -12.75 -8.71 10.41
CA ILE A 231 -14.13 -8.90 10.90
C ILE A 231 -14.28 -10.23 11.64
N LYS A 232 -13.86 -11.33 11.02
CA LYS A 232 -14.00 -12.69 11.56
C LYS A 232 -13.40 -12.88 12.97
N PRO A 233 -12.24 -12.29 13.32
CA PRO A 233 -11.66 -12.47 14.65
C PRO A 233 -12.45 -11.82 15.79
N ILE A 234 -13.26 -10.80 15.52
CA ILE A 234 -13.96 -9.99 16.53
C ILE A 234 -15.16 -10.72 17.14
N ARG A 235 -15.62 -11.81 16.53
CA ARG A 235 -16.74 -12.69 16.96
C ARG A 235 -18.12 -12.02 17.09
N SER A 236 -18.20 -10.69 17.08
CA SER A 236 -19.47 -9.97 16.98
C SER A 236 -20.09 -10.15 15.60
N LYS A 237 -21.42 -10.19 15.57
CA LYS A 237 -22.22 -10.24 14.34
C LYS A 237 -22.80 -8.89 13.93
N LYS A 238 -22.73 -7.87 14.80
CA LYS A 238 -23.34 -6.55 14.59
C LYS A 238 -22.38 -5.64 13.83
N VAL A 239 -22.63 -5.46 12.54
CA VAL A 239 -21.76 -4.71 11.63
C VAL A 239 -22.52 -3.54 11.03
N ALA A 240 -21.89 -2.37 10.98
CA ALA A 240 -22.35 -1.26 10.16
C ALA A 240 -21.37 -1.03 9.01
N MET A 241 -21.90 -0.85 7.81
CA MET A 241 -21.14 -0.40 6.64
C MET A 241 -21.51 1.05 6.32
N LEU A 242 -20.51 1.92 6.31
CA LEU A 242 -20.63 3.34 6.04
C LEU A 242 -20.06 3.60 4.65
N GLY A 243 -20.95 3.80 3.67
CA GLY A 243 -20.62 3.87 2.25
C GLY A 243 -20.72 2.51 1.57
N LEU A 244 -21.70 2.37 0.68
CA LEU A 244 -21.95 1.19 -0.15
C LEU A 244 -21.54 1.42 -1.60
N SER A 245 -21.65 2.66 -2.07
CA SER A 245 -21.12 3.09 -3.36
C SER A 245 -19.59 3.00 -3.40
N PHE A 246 -19.03 2.70 -4.57
CA PHE A 246 -17.58 2.53 -4.71
C PHE A 246 -16.79 3.85 -4.57
N LYS A 247 -17.47 5.01 -4.66
CA LYS A 247 -16.94 6.36 -4.47
C LYS A 247 -17.96 7.21 -3.73
N ALA A 248 -17.47 8.17 -2.94
CA ALA A 248 -18.31 9.01 -2.09
C ALA A 248 -19.32 9.92 -2.83
N ASP A 249 -19.15 10.15 -4.13
CA ASP A 249 -19.94 11.12 -4.90
C ASP A 249 -20.86 10.46 -5.95
N THR A 250 -21.17 9.17 -5.79
CA THR A 250 -21.99 8.42 -6.75
C THR A 250 -22.92 7.45 -6.04
N ASP A 251 -24.02 7.11 -6.70
CA ASP A 251 -24.98 6.06 -6.34
C ASP A 251 -24.76 4.76 -7.15
N ASP A 252 -23.72 4.68 -7.97
CA ASP A 252 -23.44 3.51 -8.81
C ASP A 252 -22.96 2.32 -7.96
N LEU A 253 -23.81 1.30 -7.90
CA LEU A 253 -23.56 0.04 -7.18
C LEU A 253 -22.98 -1.07 -8.08
N ARG A 254 -22.88 -0.85 -9.40
CA ARG A 254 -22.47 -1.90 -10.33
C ARG A 254 -21.00 -2.28 -10.08
N GLU A 255 -20.77 -3.57 -9.84
CA GLU A 255 -19.43 -4.12 -9.53
C GLU A 255 -18.74 -3.33 -8.39
N ALA A 256 -19.52 -2.83 -7.42
CA ALA A 256 -18.99 -2.14 -6.24
C ALA A 256 -18.41 -3.17 -5.25
N PRO A 257 -17.12 -3.07 -4.86
CA PRO A 257 -16.51 -4.05 -3.96
C PRO A 257 -17.11 -4.02 -2.55
N GLN A 258 -17.68 -2.89 -2.13
CA GLN A 258 -18.43 -2.74 -0.89
C GLN A 258 -19.71 -3.59 -0.93
N LEU A 259 -20.39 -3.66 -2.08
CA LEU A 259 -21.55 -4.52 -2.26
C LEU A 259 -21.16 -6.00 -2.15
N THR A 260 -20.08 -6.43 -2.80
CA THR A 260 -19.56 -7.80 -2.68
C THR A 260 -19.20 -8.15 -1.23
N LEU A 261 -18.59 -7.22 -0.50
CA LEU A 261 -18.31 -7.39 0.93
C LEU A 261 -19.61 -7.50 1.76
N ALA A 262 -20.61 -6.68 1.48
CA ALA A 262 -21.91 -6.71 2.15
C ALA A 262 -22.62 -8.06 1.93
N GLU A 263 -22.69 -8.53 0.68
CA GLU A 263 -23.24 -9.84 0.32
C GLU A 263 -22.51 -10.99 1.03
N MET A 264 -21.18 -10.93 1.08
CA MET A 264 -20.37 -11.91 1.80
C MET A 264 -20.69 -11.93 3.30
N LEU A 265 -20.87 -10.77 3.93
CA LEU A 265 -21.21 -10.67 5.36
C LEU A 265 -22.61 -11.24 5.62
N ILE A 266 -23.60 -10.85 4.80
CA ILE A 266 -24.97 -11.34 4.89
C ILE A 266 -25.00 -12.87 4.71
N GLY A 267 -24.33 -13.39 3.69
CA GLY A 267 -24.24 -14.84 3.42
C GLY A 267 -23.57 -15.63 4.55
N LYS A 268 -22.72 -14.98 5.36
CA LYS A 268 -22.10 -15.57 6.58
C LYS A 268 -22.89 -15.29 7.87
N GLY A 269 -24.12 -14.78 7.75
CA GLY A 269 -25.04 -14.56 8.86
C GLY A 269 -24.64 -13.42 9.79
N TYR A 270 -24.01 -12.36 9.26
CA TYR A 270 -23.80 -11.12 10.00
C TYR A 270 -25.06 -10.25 9.95
N ASP A 271 -25.33 -9.57 11.06
CA ASP A 271 -26.37 -8.56 11.18
C ASP A 271 -25.79 -7.23 10.67
N LEU A 272 -26.05 -6.95 9.39
CA LEU A 272 -25.45 -5.84 8.67
C LEU A 272 -26.47 -4.70 8.50
N SER A 273 -26.11 -3.52 8.98
CA SER A 273 -26.79 -2.25 8.68
C SER A 273 -25.91 -1.40 7.74
N ILE A 274 -26.52 -0.69 6.79
CA ILE A 274 -25.79 0.03 5.75
C ILE A 274 -26.29 1.48 5.70
N TYR A 275 -25.36 2.42 5.74
CA TYR A 275 -25.66 3.84 5.55
C TYR A 275 -24.86 4.39 4.36
N ASP A 276 -25.55 4.94 3.37
CA ASP A 276 -24.97 5.65 2.23
C ASP A 276 -25.97 6.69 1.71
N MET A 277 -25.67 7.98 1.91
CA MET A 277 -26.60 9.07 1.58
C MET A 277 -26.96 9.11 0.08
N ASN A 278 -26.02 8.82 -0.82
CA ASN A 278 -26.30 8.89 -2.26
C ASN A 278 -27.20 7.74 -2.71
N VAL A 279 -26.94 6.53 -2.20
CA VAL A 279 -27.77 5.36 -2.50
C VAL A 279 -29.18 5.53 -1.91
N LEU A 280 -29.30 6.13 -0.72
CA LEU A 280 -30.60 6.47 -0.12
C LEU A 280 -31.38 7.49 -0.97
N HIS A 281 -30.73 8.52 -1.51
CA HIS A 281 -31.38 9.45 -2.42
C HIS A 281 -31.82 8.77 -3.72
N ALA A 282 -30.99 7.89 -4.27
CA ALA A 282 -31.28 7.13 -5.48
C ALA A 282 -32.36 6.04 -5.28
N ARG A 283 -32.60 5.61 -4.04
CA ARG A 283 -33.64 4.62 -3.68
C ARG A 283 -35.02 4.98 -4.23
N ASN A 284 -35.32 6.27 -4.35
CA ASN A 284 -36.62 6.76 -4.78
C ASN A 284 -36.65 7.28 -6.23
N ILE A 285 -35.53 7.20 -6.96
CA ILE A 285 -35.37 7.87 -8.26
C ILE A 285 -34.67 6.96 -9.29
N GLY A 286 -35.27 6.85 -10.49
CA GLY A 286 -34.57 6.34 -11.68
C GLY A 286 -34.30 4.82 -11.71
N ALA A 287 -33.28 4.43 -12.47
CA ALA A 287 -32.93 3.02 -12.74
C ALA A 287 -32.38 2.26 -11.51
N ASN A 288 -31.79 2.98 -10.55
CA ASN A 288 -31.26 2.39 -9.31
C ASN A 288 -32.36 1.91 -8.37
N LYS A 289 -33.55 2.55 -8.39
CA LYS A 289 -34.72 2.06 -7.67
C LYS A 289 -35.08 0.63 -8.07
N THR A 290 -35.24 0.38 -9.38
CA THR A 290 -35.59 -0.97 -9.87
C THR A 290 -34.50 -1.97 -9.49
N TYR A 291 -33.23 -1.62 -9.68
CA TYR A 291 -32.12 -2.51 -9.32
C TYR A 291 -32.10 -2.85 -7.81
N LEU A 292 -32.35 -1.88 -6.93
CA LEU A 292 -32.44 -2.08 -5.49
C LEU A 292 -33.68 -2.88 -5.06
N GLU A 293 -34.81 -2.70 -5.75
CA GLU A 293 -36.07 -3.39 -5.44
C GLU A 293 -36.10 -4.82 -5.97
N THR A 294 -35.47 -5.11 -7.11
CA THR A 294 -35.52 -6.44 -7.74
C THR A 294 -34.29 -7.29 -7.45
N GLU A 295 -33.10 -6.79 -7.76
CA GLU A 295 -31.86 -7.58 -7.69
C GLU A 295 -31.21 -7.52 -6.31
N LEU A 296 -31.27 -6.36 -5.66
CA LEU A 296 -30.60 -6.10 -4.38
C LEU A 296 -31.57 -5.89 -3.22
N HIS A 297 -32.73 -6.58 -3.23
CA HIS A 297 -33.76 -6.42 -2.19
C HIS A 297 -33.20 -6.62 -0.77
N HIS A 298 -32.36 -7.64 -0.59
CA HIS A 298 -31.70 -7.95 0.68
C HIS A 298 -30.74 -6.83 1.16
N ILE A 299 -30.15 -6.05 0.25
CA ILE A 299 -29.35 -4.87 0.59
C ILE A 299 -30.26 -3.69 0.91
N ASN A 300 -31.31 -3.48 0.12
CA ASN A 300 -32.27 -2.40 0.29
C ASN A 300 -32.98 -2.46 1.66
N GLU A 301 -33.28 -3.65 2.18
CA GLU A 301 -33.84 -3.85 3.53
C GLU A 301 -32.89 -3.44 4.66
N ARG A 302 -31.59 -3.34 4.38
CA ARG A 302 -30.54 -3.02 5.36
C ARG A 302 -30.06 -1.57 5.28
N LEU A 303 -30.56 -0.82 4.30
CA LEU A 303 -30.29 0.62 4.19
C LEU A 303 -30.99 1.38 5.31
N THR A 304 -30.25 2.23 6.01
CA THR A 304 -30.73 3.03 7.13
C THR A 304 -30.66 4.52 6.81
N GLU A 305 -31.64 5.31 7.27
CA GLU A 305 -31.69 6.75 6.99
C GLU A 305 -30.87 7.59 7.99
N ASP A 306 -30.55 7.05 9.16
CA ASP A 306 -29.82 7.75 10.21
C ASP A 306 -28.47 7.08 10.52
N MET A 307 -27.39 7.80 10.20
CA MET A 307 -26.03 7.33 10.43
C MET A 307 -25.76 7.06 11.92
N HIS A 308 -26.26 7.91 12.81
CA HIS A 308 -25.96 7.80 14.24
C HIS A 308 -26.52 6.50 14.83
N THR A 309 -27.82 6.24 14.63
CA THR A 309 -28.49 5.01 15.05
C THR A 309 -27.82 3.77 14.46
N THR A 310 -27.39 3.85 13.20
CA THR A 310 -26.66 2.77 12.51
C THR A 310 -25.35 2.43 13.21
N ILE A 311 -24.58 3.45 13.58
CA ILE A 311 -23.30 3.28 14.27
C ILE A 311 -23.51 2.76 15.71
N GLU A 312 -24.50 3.29 16.43
CA GLU A 312 -24.76 2.89 17.82
C GLU A 312 -25.17 1.43 17.93
N ALA A 313 -25.97 0.93 16.99
CA ALA A 313 -26.40 -0.48 16.96
C ALA A 313 -25.28 -1.47 16.61
N ALA A 314 -24.20 -1.03 15.97
CA ALA A 314 -23.10 -1.88 15.52
C ALA A 314 -21.94 -1.95 16.53
N GLU A 315 -21.18 -3.04 16.50
CA GLU A 315 -19.92 -3.17 17.26
C GLU A 315 -18.69 -3.04 16.35
N ILE A 316 -18.86 -3.42 15.07
CA ILE A 316 -17.85 -3.31 14.01
C ILE A 316 -18.34 -2.27 13.00
N LEU A 317 -17.52 -1.27 12.70
CA LEU A 317 -17.79 -0.26 11.67
C LEU A 317 -16.84 -0.46 10.50
N ILE A 318 -17.39 -0.58 9.30
CA ILE A 318 -16.62 -0.60 8.05
C ILE A 318 -16.81 0.75 7.37
N VAL A 319 -15.71 1.47 7.12
CA VAL A 319 -15.74 2.72 6.36
C VAL A 319 -15.38 2.41 4.90
N GLY A 320 -16.40 2.31 4.06
CA GLY A 320 -16.33 1.81 2.68
C GLY A 320 -15.98 2.87 1.63
N ASN A 321 -16.33 4.14 1.85
CA ASN A 321 -15.93 5.25 0.99
C ASN A 321 -15.52 6.48 1.83
N ASN A 322 -14.99 7.53 1.18
CA ASN A 322 -14.43 8.71 1.84
C ASN A 322 -15.39 9.90 1.92
N ALA A 323 -16.71 9.66 2.04
CA ALA A 323 -17.68 10.75 2.19
C ALA A 323 -17.34 11.62 3.41
N ALA A 324 -17.55 12.93 3.27
CA ALA A 324 -17.11 13.91 4.27
C ALA A 324 -17.73 13.68 5.66
N GLU A 325 -18.95 13.14 5.71
CA GLU A 325 -19.65 12.78 6.95
C GLU A 325 -18.96 11.64 7.74
N PHE A 326 -18.16 10.80 7.06
CA PHE A 326 -17.39 9.72 7.68
C PHE A 326 -16.04 10.18 8.25
N ALA A 327 -15.65 11.43 8.01
CA ALA A 327 -14.44 11.99 8.58
C ALA A 327 -14.49 11.95 10.11
N ASN A 328 -13.37 11.54 10.72
CA ASN A 328 -13.18 11.50 12.18
C ASN A 328 -14.14 10.58 12.94
N ILE A 329 -14.76 9.57 12.30
CA ILE A 329 -15.60 8.59 13.01
C ILE A 329 -14.84 7.89 14.15
N HIS A 330 -13.55 7.61 13.96
CA HIS A 330 -12.70 7.00 14.97
C HIS A 330 -12.54 7.83 16.25
N THR A 331 -12.66 9.16 16.19
CA THR A 331 -12.63 10.00 17.41
C THR A 331 -14.01 10.19 18.02
N LYS A 332 -15.06 10.23 17.19
CA LYS A 332 -16.45 10.35 17.65
C LYS A 332 -16.96 9.08 18.34
N TYR A 333 -16.50 7.91 17.89
CA TYR A 333 -16.92 6.61 18.38
C TYR A 333 -15.71 5.74 18.79
N PRO A 334 -14.94 6.15 19.80
CA PRO A 334 -13.66 5.53 20.15
C PRO A 334 -13.81 4.09 20.68
N ASN A 335 -15.02 3.69 21.09
CA ASN A 335 -15.31 2.36 21.63
C ASN A 335 -15.70 1.33 20.54
N LYS A 336 -15.78 1.74 19.27
CA LYS A 336 -16.18 0.87 18.17
C LYS A 336 -14.95 0.28 17.48
N TYR A 337 -15.04 -0.98 17.05
CA TYR A 337 -13.99 -1.59 16.24
C TYR A 337 -14.14 -1.10 14.79
N ILE A 338 -13.17 -0.34 14.29
CA ILE A 338 -13.26 0.35 13.00
C ILE A 338 -12.30 -0.30 12.00
N VAL A 339 -12.84 -0.63 10.84
CA VAL A 339 -12.11 -1.08 9.65
C VAL A 339 -12.21 0.02 8.59
N ASP A 340 -11.14 0.76 8.40
CA ASP A 340 -11.06 1.87 7.45
C ASP A 340 -10.45 1.40 6.13
N LEU A 341 -11.26 1.45 5.06
CA LEU A 341 -10.88 0.97 3.73
C LEU A 341 -10.36 2.10 2.82
N VAL A 342 -10.43 3.36 3.26
CA VAL A 342 -10.21 4.55 2.42
C VAL A 342 -9.32 5.63 3.02
N ARG A 343 -8.84 5.42 4.24
CA ARG A 343 -7.91 6.30 4.95
C ARG A 343 -8.54 7.65 5.32
N ILE A 344 -9.57 7.60 6.17
CA ILE A 344 -10.23 8.79 6.73
C ILE A 344 -9.38 9.57 7.74
N THR A 345 -8.22 9.03 8.14
CA THR A 345 -7.25 9.69 9.02
C THR A 345 -5.81 9.39 8.61
N LYS A 346 -4.87 10.21 9.11
CA LYS A 346 -3.42 9.99 8.92
C LYS A 346 -2.84 8.98 9.92
N ASN A 347 -3.58 8.62 10.96
CA ASN A 347 -3.15 7.66 11.97
C ASN A 347 -2.94 6.28 11.35
N LYS A 348 -1.95 5.54 11.87
CA LYS A 348 -1.77 4.11 11.61
C LYS A 348 -2.78 3.31 12.42
N THR A 349 -2.91 2.02 12.13
CA THR A 349 -3.65 1.09 12.99
C THR A 349 -3.20 1.23 14.45
N ASP A 350 -4.15 1.48 15.34
CA ASP A 350 -3.94 1.63 16.79
C ASP A 350 -5.23 1.31 17.55
N GLY A 351 -5.10 0.45 18.57
CA GLY A 351 -6.23 -0.02 19.37
C GLY A 351 -7.38 -0.59 18.54
N LEU A 352 -8.52 0.10 18.56
CA LEU A 352 -9.75 -0.30 17.85
C LEU A 352 -9.85 0.25 16.43
N TYR A 353 -8.94 1.14 16.01
CA TYR A 353 -8.90 1.66 14.65
C TYR A 353 -7.92 0.84 13.80
N ASN A 354 -8.41 0.31 12.68
CA ASN A 354 -7.64 -0.56 11.79
C ASN A 354 -7.74 -0.04 10.36
N GLY A 355 -6.62 0.43 9.81
CA GLY A 355 -6.50 0.71 8.38
C GLY A 355 -6.27 -0.58 7.62
N ILE A 356 -6.93 -0.78 6.47
CA ILE A 356 -6.73 -2.01 5.67
C ILE A 356 -5.24 -2.21 5.29
N CYS A 357 -4.51 -1.10 5.10
CA CYS A 357 -3.13 -1.06 4.62
C CYS A 357 -2.20 -0.09 5.37
N TRP A 358 -2.53 0.39 6.59
CA TRP A 358 -1.69 1.36 7.31
C TRP A 358 -1.72 1.25 8.85
#